data_AF-A0A525J0M1-F1
#
_entry.id   AF-A0A525J0M1-F1
#
_cell.length_a   1.000
_cell.length_b   1.000
_cell.length_c   1.000
_cell.angle_alpha   90.00
_cell.angle_beta   90.00
_cell.angle_gamma   90.00
#
_symmetry.space_group_name_H-M   'P 1'
#
loop_
_entity.id
_entity.type
_entity.pdbx_description
1 polymer ?
#
loop_
_entity_poly.entity_id
_entity_poly.type
_entity_poly.pdbx_seq_one_letter_code
_entity_poly.pdbx_strand_id
1 'polypeptide(L)' 'MNETPRCGAKTRTGSLCRCPAMPNGKCRIHGGLSPGAPRGAANGNYRDGYWTREAIEERKLIRSLVKGTLVDRP' A
#
# COMPACT_ATOMS: atom_id res chain seq x y z
N MET A 1 -18.83 -16.55 14.87
CA MET A 1 -17.99 -15.35 15.11
C MET A 1 -18.04 -14.52 13.83
N ASN A 2 -18.16 -13.20 13.92
CA ASN A 2 -18.21 -12.37 12.71
C ASN A 2 -16.78 -12.28 12.13
N GLU A 3 -16.53 -13.01 11.03
CA GLU A 3 -15.20 -13.30 10.46
C GLU A 3 -14.51 -12.10 9.79
N THR A 4 -15.16 -10.94 9.76
CA THR A 4 -14.58 -9.75 9.15
C THR A 4 -13.32 -9.29 9.91
N PRO A 5 -12.17 -9.12 9.22
CA PRO A 5 -10.95 -8.59 9.82
C PRO A 5 -11.20 -7.27 10.56
N ARG A 6 -10.38 -6.97 11.56
CA ARG A 6 -10.43 -5.67 12.26
C ARG A 6 -9.55 -4.65 11.55
N CYS A 7 -9.96 -3.39 11.57
CA CYS A 7 -9.26 -2.30 10.88
C CYS A 7 -7.81 -2.09 11.34
N GLY A 8 -7.53 -2.23 12.64
CA GLY A 8 -6.17 -2.12 13.19
C GLY A 8 -5.49 -0.75 13.06
N ALA A 9 -6.17 0.30 12.58
CA ALA A 9 -5.61 1.65 12.58
C ALA A 9 -5.44 2.17 14.01
N LYS A 10 -4.36 2.91 14.28
CA LYS A 10 -4.13 3.53 15.59
C LYS A 10 -5.16 4.62 15.83
N THR A 11 -5.93 4.50 16.91
CA THR A 11 -6.92 5.49 17.33
C THR A 11 -6.24 6.66 18.06
N ARG A 12 -6.97 7.75 18.29
CA ARG A 12 -6.47 8.93 19.01
C ARG A 12 -6.02 8.62 20.45
N THR A 13 -6.56 7.57 21.07
CA THR A 13 -6.15 7.10 22.40
C THR A 13 -4.99 6.10 22.37
N GLY A 14 -4.43 5.82 21.19
CA GLY A 14 -3.28 4.93 21.02
C GLY A 14 -3.62 3.46 20.83
N SER A 15 -4.86 3.04 21.13
CA SER A 15 -5.33 1.66 20.92
C SER A 15 -5.60 1.34 19.44
N LEU A 16 -5.61 0.06 19.07
CA LEU A 16 -5.95 -0.38 17.71
C LEU A 16 -7.46 -0.36 17.47
N CYS A 17 -7.88 0.10 16.28
CA CYS A 17 -9.28 0.16 15.89
C CYS A 17 -9.88 -1.25 15.74
N ARG A 18 -10.97 -1.50 16.48
CA ARG A 18 -11.71 -2.77 16.49
C ARG A 18 -12.94 -2.81 15.57
N CYS A 19 -13.17 -1.75 14.79
CA CYS A 19 -14.26 -1.74 13.80
C CYS A 19 -13.99 -2.77 12.69
N PRO A 20 -15.04 -3.33 12.06
CA PRO A 20 -14.89 -4.23 10.92
C PRO A 20 -14.18 -3.49 9.78
N ALA A 21 -13.22 -4.17 9.17
CA ALA A 21 -12.51 -3.68 7.98
C ALA A 21 -13.38 -3.83 6.74
N MET A 22 -13.23 -2.88 5.81
CA MET A 22 -13.71 -2.98 4.44
C MET A 22 -12.68 -3.78 3.61
N PRO A 23 -12.94 -4.09 2.32
CA PRO A 23 -12.01 -4.87 1.50
C PRO A 23 -10.59 -4.31 1.41
N ASN A 24 -10.39 -3.00 1.63
CA ASN A 24 -9.07 -2.36 1.68
C ASN A 24 -8.35 -2.51 3.05
N GLY A 25 -8.90 -3.29 3.99
CA GLY A 25 -8.33 -3.54 5.31
C GLY A 25 -8.56 -2.42 6.33
N LYS A 26 -9.25 -1.33 5.97
CA LYS A 26 -9.58 -0.22 6.88
C LYS A 26 -11.07 -0.07 7.08
N CYS A 27 -11.48 0.42 8.26
CA CYS A 27 -12.88 0.72 8.52
C CYS A 27 -13.30 2.05 7.90
N ARG A 28 -14.62 2.30 7.82
CA ARG A 28 -15.20 3.49 7.20
C ARG A 28 -14.58 4.83 7.65
N ILE A 29 -14.13 4.92 8.92
CA ILE A 29 -13.56 6.14 9.50
C ILE A 29 -12.04 6.26 9.32
N HIS A 30 -11.33 5.15 9.08
CA HIS A 30 -9.87 5.12 8.95
C HIS A 30 -9.42 4.89 7.50
N GLY A 31 -10.17 5.44 6.54
CA GLY A 31 -9.84 5.36 5.11
C GLY A 31 -10.52 4.21 4.36
N GLY A 32 -11.44 3.46 4.99
CA GLY A 32 -12.20 2.39 4.33
C GLY A 32 -12.99 2.85 3.10
N LEU A 33 -13.48 4.09 3.13
CA LEU A 33 -14.23 4.71 2.02
C LEU A 33 -13.31 5.39 0.99
N SER A 34 -12.01 5.49 1.25
CA SER A 34 -11.10 6.15 0.33
C SER A 34 -10.80 5.24 -0.86
N PRO A 35 -10.92 5.73 -2.11
CA PRO A 35 -10.47 5.01 -3.29
C PRO A 35 -8.93 4.93 -3.39
N GLY A 36 -8.21 5.57 -2.44
CA GLY A 36 -6.77 5.76 -2.52
C GLY A 36 -6.38 6.94 -3.40
N ALA A 37 -5.08 7.25 -3.42
CA ALA A 37 -4.55 8.27 -4.32
C ALA A 37 -4.62 7.78 -5.78
N PRO A 38 -4.94 8.65 -6.74
CA PRO A 38 -4.89 8.29 -8.16
C PRO A 38 -3.46 7.94 -8.59
N ARG A 39 -3.32 7.30 -9.75
CA ARG A 39 -2.01 6.95 -10.33
C ARG A 39 -1.56 7.98 -11.37
N GLY A 40 -0.27 7.97 -11.68
CA GLY A 40 0.30 8.79 -12.75
C GLY A 40 0.14 10.28 -12.50
N ALA A 41 0.01 11.05 -13.58
CA ALA A 41 -0.07 12.52 -13.55
C ALA A 41 -1.23 13.08 -12.73
N ALA A 42 -2.30 12.30 -12.49
CA ALA A 42 -3.40 12.71 -11.62
C ALA A 42 -3.02 12.70 -10.13
N ASN A 43 -1.92 12.03 -9.75
CA ASN A 43 -1.40 12.06 -8.40
C ASN A 43 -0.62 13.35 -8.15
N GLY A 44 -0.98 14.11 -7.11
CA GLY A 44 -0.28 15.35 -6.74
C GLY A 44 1.20 15.18 -6.39
N ASN A 45 1.65 13.94 -6.09
CA ASN A 45 3.06 13.61 -5.85
C ASN A 45 3.81 13.15 -7.13
N TYR A 46 3.12 13.08 -8.27
CA TYR A 46 3.76 12.73 -9.53
C TYR A 46 4.67 13.86 -10.00
N ARG A 47 5.88 13.52 -10.45
CA ARG A 47 6.87 14.48 -10.96
C ARG A 47 7.38 14.06 -12.33
N ASP A 48 8.12 12.96 -12.35
CA ASP A 48 8.87 12.47 -13.50
C ASP A 48 8.64 10.97 -13.78
N GLY A 49 7.78 10.32 -13.01
CA GLY A 49 7.54 8.89 -13.09
C GLY A 49 8.52 8.03 -12.29
N TYR A 50 9.52 8.60 -11.62
CA TYR A 50 10.49 7.83 -10.83
C TYR A 50 9.85 6.98 -9.73
N TRP A 51 8.71 7.42 -9.19
CA TRP A 51 7.97 6.72 -8.13
C TRP A 51 6.79 5.89 -8.64
N THR A 52 6.67 5.66 -9.96
CA THR A 52 5.69 4.71 -10.48
C THR A 52 6.06 3.29 -10.05
N ARG A 53 5.06 2.40 -10.08
CA ARG A 53 5.24 1.01 -9.65
C ARG A 53 6.22 0.30 -10.60
N GLU A 54 6.10 0.58 -11.88
CA GLU A 54 6.92 0.06 -12.97
C GLU A 54 8.40 0.48 -12.79
N ALA A 55 8.65 1.78 -12.54
CA ALA A 55 10.01 2.28 -12.31
C ALA A 55 10.62 1.73 -11.00
N ILE A 56 9.81 1.53 -9.96
CA ILE A 56 10.25 0.89 -8.72
C ILE A 56 10.62 -0.58 -8.95
N GLU A 57 9.83 -1.32 -9.72
CA GLU A 57 10.11 -2.73 -10.06
C GLU A 57 11.39 -2.88 -10.87
N GLU A 58 11.58 -2.04 -11.89
CA GLU A 58 12.81 -2.01 -12.68
C GLU A 58 14.04 -1.74 -11.80
N ARG A 59 13.98 -0.74 -10.92
CA ARG A 59 15.09 -0.46 -9.98
C ARG A 59 15.37 -1.63 -9.04
N LYS A 60 14.33 -2.33 -8.57
CA LYS A 60 14.49 -3.52 -7.74
C LYS A 60 15.20 -4.63 -8.51
N LEU A 61 14.83 -4.85 -9.78
CA LEU A 61 15.46 -5.82 -10.67
C LEU A 61 16.93 -5.47 -10.93
N ILE A 62 17.23 -4.22 -11.32
CA ILE A 62 18.60 -3.77 -11.53
C ILE A 62 19.42 -3.93 -10.24
N ARG A 63 18.83 -3.59 -9.09
CA ARG A 63 19.49 -3.76 -7.79
C ARG A 63 19.76 -5.22 -7.46
N SER A 64 18.85 -6.15 -7.76
CA SER A 64 19.09 -7.59 -7.51
C SER A 64 20.16 -8.15 -8.45
N LEU A 65 20.19 -7.72 -9.71
CA LEU A 65 21.27 -8.03 -10.66
C LEU A 65 22.64 -7.59 -10.13
N VAL A 66 22.76 -6.31 -9.73
CA VAL A 66 24.02 -5.74 -9.22
C VAL A 66 24.47 -6.42 -7.93
N LYS A 67 23.53 -6.82 -7.06
CA LYS A 67 23.86 -7.53 -5.82
C LYS A 67 24.15 -9.03 -6.02
N GLY A 68 23.92 -9.58 -7.22
CA GLY A 68 24.02 -11.01 -7.47
C GLY A 68 22.96 -11.83 -6.72
N THR A 69 21.87 -11.21 -6.27
CA THR A 69 20.80 -11.88 -5.49
C THR A 69 19.61 -12.25 -6.37
N LEU A 70 19.83 -12.55 -7.65
CA LEU A 70 18.76 -13.01 -8.51
C LEU A 70 18.24 -14.35 -7.98
N VAL A 71 17.06 -14.29 -7.37
CA VAL A 71 16.22 -15.45 -7.13
C VAL A 71 15.31 -15.52 -8.34
N ASP A 72 15.36 -16.61 -9.10
CA ASP A 72 14.41 -16.87 -10.17
C ASP A 72 12.98 -16.63 -9.64
N ARG A 73 12.29 -15.68 -10.26
CA ARG A 73 10.89 -15.40 -9.95
C ARG A 73 10.05 -16.37 -10.78
N PRO A 74 9.23 -17.26 -10.17
CA PRO A 74 8.29 -18.08 -10.93
C PRO A 74 7.25 -17.21 -11.64
#